data_AF-A0A7W5UH28-F1
#
_entry.id   AF-A0A7W5UH28-F1
#
_cell.length_a   1.000
_cell.length_b   1.000
_cell.length_c   1.000
_cell.angle_alpha   90.00
_cell.angle_beta   90.00
_cell.angle_gamma   90.00
#
_symmetry.space_group_name_H-M   'P 1'
#
loop_
_entity.id
_entity.type
_entity.pdbx_description
1 polymer ?
#
loop_
_entity_poly.entity_id
_entity_poly.type
_entity_poly.pdbx_seq_one_letter_code
_entity_poly.pdbx_strand_id
1 'polypeptide(L)' 'MPYYSFNRPGAHVSEGLRESYWRQGQATGFLAAYHALGAFSETDFRDDPRKITVPALIVHGSDDQTSRWISPRN' A
#
# COMPACT_ATOMS: atom_id res chain seq x y z
N MET A 1 14.51 3.91 2.29
CA MET A 1 13.10 3.83 2.74
C MET A 1 12.53 2.49 2.24
N PRO A 2 11.75 1.73 3.05
CA PRO A 2 11.20 0.44 2.62
C PRO A 2 10.12 0.53 1.52
N TYR A 3 9.63 1.74 1.26
CA TYR A 3 8.68 2.02 0.18
C TYR A 3 9.39 2.09 -1.18
N TYR A 4 8.74 1.59 -2.23
CA TYR A 4 9.32 1.36 -3.57
C TYR A 4 10.59 0.47 -3.58
N SER A 5 10.79 -0.35 -2.54
CA SER A 5 11.96 -1.22 -2.39
C SER A 5 13.31 -0.49 -2.43
N PHE A 6 13.34 0.83 -2.18
CA PHE A 6 14.58 1.63 -2.18
C PHE A 6 15.57 1.29 -1.07
N ASN A 7 15.21 0.38 -0.15
CA ASN A 7 16.11 -0.20 0.85
C ASN A 7 16.71 -1.55 0.41
N ARG A 8 16.41 -2.06 -0.78
CA ARG A 8 16.96 -3.33 -1.29
C ARG A 8 18.32 -3.13 -1.97
N PRO A 9 19.25 -4.10 -1.86
CA PRO A 9 20.51 -4.07 -2.60
C PRO A 9 20.27 -3.96 -4.11
N GLY A 10 21.01 -3.09 -4.79
CA GLY A 10 20.88 -2.89 -6.24
C GLY A 10 19.62 -2.12 -6.68
N ALA A 11 18.82 -1.62 -5.75
CA ALA A 11 17.65 -0.80 -6.08
C ALA A 11 18.08 0.49 -6.81
N HIS A 12 17.41 0.78 -7.93
CA HIS A 12 17.58 2.05 -8.63
C HIS A 12 16.74 3.13 -7.96
N VAL A 13 17.34 3.85 -7.01
CA VAL A 13 16.65 4.90 -6.24
C VAL A 13 16.35 6.10 -7.13
N SER A 14 15.08 6.50 -7.19
CA SER A 14 14.64 7.71 -7.88
C SER A 14 14.27 8.79 -6.88
N GLU A 15 15.07 9.84 -6.79
CA GLU A 15 14.78 10.97 -5.88
C GLU A 15 13.54 11.75 -6.33
N GLY A 16 13.32 11.88 -7.65
CA GLY A 16 12.10 12.51 -8.18
C GLY A 16 10.83 11.80 -7.73
N LEU A 17 10.86 10.46 -7.62
CA LEU A 17 9.72 9.69 -7.09
C LEU A 17 9.52 9.94 -5.59
N ARG A 18 10.60 10.03 -4.81
CA ARG A 18 10.53 10.30 -3.37
C ARG A 18 9.93 11.68 -3.08
N GLU A 19 10.44 12.69 -3.77
CA GLU A 19 9.93 14.07 -3.66
C GLU A 19 8.48 14.16 -4.11
N SER A 20 8.10 13.48 -5.20
CA SER A 20 6.71 13.42 -5.64
C SER A 20 5.79 12.79 -4.58
N TYR A 21 6.21 11.68 -3.97
CA TYR A 21 5.46 11.03 -2.89
C TYR A 21 5.31 11.96 -1.67
N TRP A 22 6.41 12.58 -1.23
CA TRP A 22 6.37 13.54 -0.13
C TRP A 22 5.44 14.71 -0.43
N ARG A 23 5.52 15.30 -1.62
CA ARG A 23 4.64 16.41 -2.06
C ARG A 23 3.16 16.04 -2.00
N GLN A 24 2.79 14.81 -2.38
CA GLN A 24 1.41 14.32 -2.27
C GLN A 24 0.97 14.18 -0.80
N GLY A 25 1.86 13.66 0.06
CA GLY A 25 1.63 13.60 1.50
C GLY A 25 1.39 14.98 2.11
N GLN A 26 2.22 15.97 1.77
CA GLN A 26 2.07 17.35 2.25
C GLN A 26 0.80 18.04 1.75
N ALA A 27 0.27 17.63 0.59
CA ALA A 27 -1.00 18.13 0.07
C ALA A 27 -2.22 17.51 0.78
N THR A 28 -2.02 16.51 1.65
CA THR A 28 -3.09 15.84 2.38
C THR A 28 -3.36 16.53 3.72
N GLY A 29 -4.64 16.71 4.07
CA GLY A 29 -5.01 17.24 5.38
C GLY A 29 -4.62 16.30 6.51
N PHE A 30 -3.99 16.83 7.57
CA PHE A 30 -3.48 16.02 8.69
C PHE A 30 -4.55 15.13 9.35
N LEU A 31 -5.72 15.71 9.65
CA LEU A 31 -6.81 14.96 10.28
C LEU A 31 -7.32 13.83 9.36
N ALA A 32 -7.40 14.07 8.05
CA ALA A 32 -7.80 13.05 7.10
C ALA A 32 -6.78 11.90 7.04
N ALA A 33 -5.48 12.21 7.01
CA ALA A 33 -4.42 11.20 7.05
C ALA A 33 -4.44 10.39 8.35
N TYR A 34 -4.68 11.05 9.49
CA TYR A 34 -4.79 10.39 10.79
C TYR A 34 -5.98 9.40 10.83
N HIS A 35 -7.15 9.81 10.36
CA HIS A 35 -8.33 8.93 10.33
C HIS A 35 -8.20 7.80 9.31
N ALA A 36 -7.53 8.06 8.18
CA ALA A 36 -7.30 7.05 7.15
C ALA A 36 -6.53 5.85 7.70
N LEU A 37 -5.63 6.05 8.67
CA LEU A 37 -4.87 4.98 9.31
C LEU A 37 -5.78 3.86 9.83
N GLY A 38 -6.79 4.20 10.63
CA GLY A 38 -7.76 3.22 11.12
C GLY A 38 -8.62 2.68 9.97
N ALA A 39 -9.07 3.56 9.08
CA ALA A 39 -9.94 3.17 7.97
C ALA A 39 -9.31 2.09 7.07
N PHE A 40 -8.02 2.18 6.71
CA PHE A 40 -7.38 1.19 5.84
C PHE A 40 -6.87 -0.05 6.58
N SER A 41 -6.49 0.08 7.85
CA SER A 41 -5.81 -1.01 8.58
C SER A 41 -6.74 -1.87 9.44
N GLU A 42 -7.91 -1.32 9.83
CA GLU A 42 -8.83 -1.97 10.78
C GLU A 42 -10.16 -2.37 10.16
N THR A 43 -10.49 -1.88 8.96
CA THR A 43 -11.74 -2.26 8.28
C THR A 43 -11.66 -3.70 7.77
N ASP A 44 -12.65 -4.51 8.13
CA ASP A 44 -12.76 -5.88 7.64
C ASP A 44 -13.49 -5.93 6.30
N PHE A 45 -12.72 -6.16 5.23
CA PHE A 45 -13.24 -6.26 3.87
C PHE A 45 -13.56 -7.70 3.44
N ARG A 46 -13.53 -8.72 4.31
CA ARG A 46 -13.65 -10.14 3.87
C ARG A 46 -14.93 -10.48 3.10
N ASP A 47 -16.03 -9.77 3.37
CA ASP A 47 -17.30 -9.99 2.71
C ASP A 47 -17.49 -9.19 1.42
N ASP A 48 -16.67 -8.16 1.18
CA ASP A 48 -16.85 -7.27 0.02
C ASP A 48 -16.42 -7.90 -1.30
N PRO A 49 -15.30 -8.66 -1.40
CA PRO A 49 -14.93 -9.38 -2.61
C PRO A 49 -16.02 -10.35 -3.10
N ARG A 50 -16.86 -10.88 -2.19
CA ARG A 50 -17.99 -11.76 -2.55
C ARG A 50 -19.08 -11.05 -3.35
N LYS A 51 -19.14 -9.72 -3.25
CA LYS A 51 -20.13 -8.88 -3.95
C LYS A 51 -19.64 -8.46 -5.35
N ILE A 52 -18.38 -8.70 -5.69
CA ILE A 52 -17.81 -8.37 -7.00
C ILE A 52 -18.33 -9.38 -8.03
N THR A 53 -19.11 -8.91 -9.01
CA THR A 53 -19.78 -9.75 -10.03
C THR A 53 -19.13 -9.68 -11.41
N VAL A 54 -18.04 -8.91 -11.55
CA VAL A 54 -17.27 -8.75 -12.79
C VAL A 54 -15.86 -9.33 -12.61
N PRO A 55 -15.15 -9.73 -13.68
CA PRO A 55 -13.78 -10.18 -13.58
C PRO A 55 -12.87 -9.14 -12.90
N ALA A 56 -12.11 -9.56 -11.90
CA ALA A 56 -11.18 -8.71 -11.15
C ALA A 56 -9.76 -9.31 -11.16
N LEU A 57 -8.78 -8.50 -11.53
CA LEU A 57 -7.35 -8.85 -11.43
C LEU A 57 -6.81 -8.42 -10.07
N ILE A 58 -6.17 -9.34 -9.37
CA ILE A 58 -5.44 -9.05 -8.13
C ILE A 58 -3.95 -9.06 -8.44
N VAL A 59 -3.27 -7.95 -8.15
CA VAL A 59 -1.81 -7.80 -8.31
C VAL A 59 -1.21 -7.53 -6.94
N HIS A 60 -0.20 -8.31 -6.56
CA HIS A 60 0.50 -8.13 -5.30
C HIS A 60 1.99 -8.42 -5.48
N GLY A 61 2.85 -7.53 -5.01
CA GLY A 61 4.29 -7.76 -4.98
C GLY A 61 4.66 -8.77 -3.89
N SER A 62 5.49 -9.77 -4.20
CA SER A 62 5.91 -10.77 -3.21
C SER A 62 6.78 -10.20 -2.09
N ASP A 63 7.40 -9.04 -2.31
CA ASP A 63 8.29 -8.34 -1.38
C ASP A 63 7.69 -7.00 -0.91
N ASP A 64 6.36 -6.92 -0.82
CA ASP A 64 5.69 -5.74 -0.27
C ASP A 64 5.99 -5.59 1.22
N GLN A 65 6.60 -4.46 1.59
CA GLN A 65 7.02 -4.14 2.97
C GLN A 65 5.97 -3.32 3.74
N THR A 66 4.85 -2.96 3.12
CA THR A 66 3.78 -2.14 3.71
C THR A 66 2.51 -2.95 3.90
N SER A 67 2.12 -3.73 2.90
CA SER A 67 0.95 -4.61 2.94
C SER A 67 1.40 -6.05 2.91
N ARG A 68 1.32 -6.72 4.06
CA ARG A 68 1.78 -8.10 4.17
C ARG A 68 0.85 -9.03 3.41
N TRP A 69 1.37 -9.73 2.41
CA TRP A 69 0.73 -10.93 1.89
C TRP A 69 0.79 -12.04 2.94
N ILE A 70 -0.36 -12.51 3.40
CA ILE A 70 -0.45 -13.71 4.23
C ILE A 70 -0.86 -14.84 3.30
N SER A 71 0.12 -15.65 2.87
CA SER A 71 -0.17 -16.93 2.23
C SER A 71 -1.08 -17.74 3.17
N PRO A 72 -2.10 -18.45 2.65
CA PRO A 72 -2.70 -19.53 3.41
C PRO A 72 -1.55 -20.43 3.84
N ARG A 73 -1.37 -20.60 5.16
CA ARG A 73 -0.49 -21.66 5.66
C ARG A 73 -1.13 -22.97 5.20
N ASN A 74 -0.37 -23.77 4.46
CA ASN A 74 -0.64 -25.20 4.38
C ASN A 74 -0.56 -25.79 5.78
#